data_AF-A0A1T4ZJ84-F1
#
_entry.id   AF-A0A1T4ZJ84-F1
#
_cell.length_a   1.000
_cell.length_b   1.000
_cell.length_c   1.000
_cell.angle_alpha   90.00
_cell.angle_beta   90.00
_cell.angle_gamma   90.00
#
_symmetry.space_group_name_H-M   'P 1'
#
loop_
_entity.id
_entity.type
_entity.pdbx_description
1 polymer ?
#
loop_
_entity_poly.entity_id
_entity_poly.type
_entity_poly.pdbx_seq_one_letter_code
_entity_poly.pdbx_strand_id
1 'polypeptide(L)'
;MEIQDILKWTDEQVLAKTGKHLDSLQKAILEGVWEHHDYEEIAENHQRSYAHVKKEAWKLWKLLSDTMGEDVKKSNVCSLLEQAEISHISNRADVLQIVISNSQVNICGENKRSPSPPETSQTQNQSTIINLTEAPELTTFYNRTSELSTLKQWILEDHTRLITIYGLSGMGKSAIALKLIEEINTEFDYIIWKSLNNLPTLSTLQTELKDFFSPSQPTPLSTVIDYFCKFRCLVILDDVQDIFKTGELAGQYLTESKDYGTFFKQIARTSHHSCIILISWEKPREIATLEAENRPIKTLHLKGLGEEATEILREKGLTDEQQWLDLITRYQGHPVWLNLIASTILELFNGRVSQFLEDKNDIFIGELSPILESKLERLSDLEKQVISRLAHQQQVIDISQQLADRHFSKTDLLQAIQSLVRRGLVEKVSEGERSLFELNPVFQQYIPNSIPLSNSN
;
A
#
# COMPACT_ATOMS: atom_id res chain seq x y z
N MET A 1 -18.64 -9.36 -0.10
CA MET A 1 -19.67 -8.31 0.01
C MET A 1 -20.95 -8.84 -0.59
N GLU A 2 -22.11 -8.59 0.02
CA GLU A 2 -23.38 -9.06 -0.52
C GLU A 2 -23.86 -8.11 -1.62
N ILE A 3 -24.17 -8.66 -2.79
CA ILE A 3 -24.66 -7.93 -3.97
C ILE A 3 -25.88 -7.03 -3.70
N GLN A 4 -26.67 -7.39 -2.67
CA GLN A 4 -27.86 -6.66 -2.26
C GLN A 4 -27.54 -5.30 -1.63
N ASP A 5 -26.42 -5.18 -0.92
CA ASP A 5 -26.00 -3.91 -0.30
C ASP A 5 -25.55 -2.90 -1.37
N ILE A 6 -24.78 -3.38 -2.34
CA ILE A 6 -24.31 -2.59 -3.50
C ILE A 6 -25.46 -2.12 -4.37
N LEU A 7 -26.41 -3.00 -4.66
CA LEU A 7 -27.60 -2.65 -5.43
C LEU A 7 -28.42 -1.59 -4.72
N LYS A 8 -28.56 -1.70 -3.39
CA LYS A 8 -29.29 -0.72 -2.59
C LYS A 8 -28.57 0.62 -2.55
N TRP A 9 -27.27 0.63 -2.29
CA TRP A 9 -26.48 1.86 -2.27
C TRP A 9 -26.48 2.56 -3.64
N THR A 10 -26.29 1.80 -4.73
CA THR A 10 -26.31 2.34 -6.10
C THR A 10 -27.67 2.95 -6.43
N ASP A 11 -28.76 2.29 -6.04
CA ASP A 11 -30.13 2.79 -6.23
C ASP A 11 -30.38 4.10 -5.45
N GLU A 12 -29.85 4.21 -4.23
CA GLU A 12 -29.93 5.43 -3.40
C GLU A 12 -29.15 6.61 -4.03
N GLN A 13 -27.97 6.36 -4.60
CA GLN A 13 -27.19 7.41 -5.29
C GLN A 13 -27.88 7.91 -6.56
N VAL A 14 -28.41 6.97 -7.36
CA VAL A 14 -29.15 7.32 -8.58
C VAL A 14 -30.44 8.08 -8.23
N LEU A 15 -31.15 7.68 -7.17
CA LEU A 15 -32.31 8.41 -6.67
C LEU A 15 -31.95 9.83 -6.23
N ALA A 16 -30.89 9.99 -5.45
CA ALA A 16 -30.46 11.29 -4.93
C ALA A 16 -30.13 12.28 -6.06
N LYS A 17 -29.54 11.81 -7.17
CA LYS A 17 -29.13 12.67 -8.28
C LYS A 17 -30.21 12.88 -9.34
N THR A 18 -31.05 11.88 -9.58
CA THR A 18 -31.98 11.87 -10.72
C THR A 18 -33.46 11.96 -10.31
N GLY A 19 -33.76 11.77 -9.03
CA GLY A 19 -35.12 11.69 -8.49
C GLY A 19 -35.86 10.40 -8.88
N LYS A 20 -35.19 9.41 -9.48
CA LYS A 20 -35.77 8.14 -9.88
C LYS A 20 -34.90 6.96 -9.43
N HIS A 21 -35.56 5.87 -9.06
CA HIS A 21 -34.91 4.58 -8.80
C HIS A 21 -34.49 3.89 -10.09
N LEU A 22 -33.49 3.01 -9.98
CA LEU A 22 -33.16 2.01 -10.98
C LEU A 22 -34.38 1.12 -11.25
N ASP A 23 -34.67 0.90 -12.51
CA ASP A 23 -35.73 -0.03 -12.90
C ASP A 23 -35.29 -1.49 -12.74
N SER A 24 -36.25 -2.42 -12.86
CA SER A 24 -35.99 -3.84 -12.65
C SER A 24 -34.99 -4.44 -13.65
N LEU A 25 -34.89 -3.89 -14.86
CA LEU A 25 -33.95 -4.38 -15.87
C LEU A 25 -32.55 -3.79 -15.63
N GLN A 26 -32.45 -2.57 -15.16
CA GLN A 26 -31.17 -1.96 -14.74
C GLN A 26 -30.58 -2.68 -13.53
N LYS A 27 -31.40 -3.02 -12.53
CA LYS A 27 -30.99 -3.82 -11.37
C LYS A 27 -30.49 -5.20 -11.81
N ALA A 28 -31.25 -5.88 -12.67
CA ALA A 28 -30.86 -7.17 -13.24
C ALA A 28 -29.55 -7.12 -14.05
N ILE A 29 -29.32 -6.05 -14.82
CA ILE A 29 -28.07 -5.87 -15.57
C ILE A 29 -26.89 -5.69 -14.61
N LEU A 30 -27.07 -4.87 -13.57
CA LEU A 30 -26.02 -4.64 -12.60
C LEU A 30 -25.69 -5.90 -11.80
N GLU A 31 -26.73 -6.63 -11.37
CA GLU A 31 -26.64 -7.91 -10.68
C GLU A 31 -25.92 -8.96 -11.54
N GLY A 32 -26.36 -9.13 -12.79
CA GLY A 32 -25.74 -10.08 -13.71
C GLY A 32 -24.27 -9.77 -14.01
N VAL A 33 -23.91 -8.49 -14.18
CA VAL A 33 -22.50 -8.11 -14.40
C VAL A 33 -21.65 -8.38 -13.15
N TRP A 34 -22.22 -8.20 -11.97
CA TRP A 34 -21.57 -8.53 -10.70
C TRP A 34 -21.25 -10.02 -10.56
N GLU A 35 -22.18 -10.87 -11.00
CA GLU A 35 -22.05 -12.33 -11.01
C GLU A 35 -21.27 -12.86 -12.22
N HIS A 36 -20.62 -11.97 -12.99
CA HIS A 36 -19.85 -12.27 -14.19
C HIS A 36 -20.64 -12.81 -15.39
N HIS A 37 -21.96 -12.60 -15.42
CA HIS A 37 -22.77 -12.92 -16.59
C HIS A 37 -22.52 -11.96 -17.77
N ASP A 38 -22.66 -12.49 -18.98
CA ASP A 38 -22.68 -11.68 -20.19
C ASP A 38 -24.09 -11.15 -20.53
N TYR A 39 -24.19 -10.26 -21.52
CA TYR A 39 -25.49 -9.67 -21.87
C TYR A 39 -26.41 -10.65 -22.60
N GLU A 40 -25.89 -11.78 -23.10
CA GLU A 40 -26.66 -12.84 -23.73
C GLU A 40 -27.33 -13.67 -22.62
N GLU A 41 -26.58 -14.05 -21.60
CA GLU A 41 -27.08 -14.74 -20.39
C GLU A 41 -28.11 -13.89 -19.63
N ILE A 42 -27.85 -12.59 -19.44
CA ILE A 42 -28.82 -11.67 -18.81
C ILE A 42 -30.08 -11.51 -19.66
N ALA A 43 -29.96 -11.52 -21.00
CA ALA A 43 -31.12 -11.43 -21.88
C ALA A 43 -32.00 -12.67 -21.80
N GLU A 44 -31.41 -13.87 -21.75
CA GLU A 44 -32.12 -15.13 -21.59
C GLU A 44 -32.82 -15.23 -20.24
N ASN A 45 -32.13 -14.91 -19.15
CA ASN A 45 -32.67 -14.97 -17.79
C ASN A 45 -33.86 -14.03 -17.56
N HIS A 46 -33.92 -12.90 -18.28
CA HIS A 46 -34.99 -11.90 -18.15
C HIS A 46 -35.96 -11.86 -19.34
N GLN A 47 -35.90 -12.84 -20.24
CA GLN A 47 -36.77 -12.95 -21.43
C GLN A 47 -36.78 -11.66 -22.29
N ARG A 48 -35.61 -11.04 -22.47
CA ARG A 48 -35.40 -9.84 -23.29
C ARG A 48 -34.52 -10.17 -24.49
N SER A 49 -34.50 -9.27 -25.48
CA SER A 49 -33.52 -9.40 -26.57
C SER A 49 -32.17 -8.86 -26.13
N TYR A 50 -31.09 -9.51 -26.57
CA TYR A 50 -29.72 -9.04 -26.36
C TYR A 50 -29.54 -7.56 -26.76
N ALA A 51 -30.12 -7.15 -27.89
CA ALA A 51 -30.06 -5.77 -28.35
C ALA A 51 -30.73 -4.78 -27.39
N HIS A 52 -31.80 -5.20 -26.70
CA HIS A 52 -32.46 -4.37 -25.70
C HIS A 52 -31.63 -4.27 -24.41
N VAL A 53 -31.12 -5.41 -23.91
CA VAL A 53 -30.25 -5.45 -22.72
C VAL A 53 -29.00 -4.61 -22.93
N LYS A 54 -28.32 -4.76 -24.07
CA LYS A 54 -27.11 -3.99 -24.39
C LYS A 54 -27.38 -2.48 -24.46
N LYS A 55 -28.54 -2.09 -24.99
CA LYS A 55 -28.95 -0.69 -25.07
C LYS A 55 -29.24 -0.12 -23.69
N GLU A 56 -29.95 -0.85 -22.83
CA GLU A 56 -30.22 -0.41 -21.46
C GLU A 56 -28.95 -0.41 -20.60
N ALA A 57 -28.04 -1.37 -20.78
CA ALA A 57 -26.74 -1.40 -20.11
C ALA A 57 -25.89 -0.17 -20.47
N TRP A 58 -25.84 0.22 -21.75
CA TRP A 58 -25.12 1.45 -22.16
C TRP A 58 -25.68 2.70 -21.48
N LYS A 59 -27.01 2.81 -21.37
CA LYS A 59 -27.64 3.93 -20.65
C LYS A 59 -27.33 3.88 -19.16
N LEU A 60 -27.33 2.70 -18.56
CA LEU A 60 -26.98 2.50 -17.16
C LEU A 60 -25.55 2.93 -16.87
N TRP A 61 -24.58 2.54 -17.70
CA TRP A 61 -23.19 2.97 -17.53
C TRP A 61 -23.05 4.47 -17.62
N LYS A 62 -23.68 5.10 -18.62
CA LYS A 62 -23.69 6.56 -18.71
C LYS A 62 -24.32 7.22 -17.48
N LEU A 63 -25.43 6.67 -16.99
CA LEU A 63 -26.12 7.16 -15.79
C LEU A 63 -25.23 7.07 -14.55
N LEU A 64 -24.52 5.96 -14.38
CA LEU A 64 -23.60 5.75 -13.26
C LEU A 64 -22.36 6.64 -13.39
N SER A 65 -21.80 6.80 -14.60
CA SER A 65 -20.69 7.72 -14.84
C SER A 65 -21.07 9.15 -14.49
N ASP A 66 -22.24 9.59 -14.96
CA ASP A 66 -22.78 10.90 -14.64
C ASP A 66 -23.06 11.03 -13.14
N THR A 67 -23.41 9.93 -12.45
CA THR A 67 -23.70 9.92 -11.00
C THR A 67 -22.46 10.00 -10.14
N MET A 68 -21.43 9.23 -10.47
CA MET A 68 -20.21 9.07 -9.69
C MET A 68 -19.10 10.05 -10.07
N GLY A 69 -19.20 10.70 -11.24
CA GLY A 69 -18.16 11.61 -11.73
C GLY A 69 -16.94 10.90 -12.33
N GLU A 70 -17.03 9.59 -12.55
CA GLU A 70 -15.98 8.74 -13.09
C GLU A 70 -16.47 7.96 -14.33
N ASP A 71 -15.58 7.49 -15.19
CA ASP A 71 -15.97 6.74 -16.41
C ASP A 71 -16.31 5.27 -16.10
N VAL A 72 -17.59 4.99 -15.85
CA VAL A 72 -18.13 3.66 -15.57
C VAL A 72 -18.37 2.87 -16.86
N LYS A 73 -17.87 1.64 -16.88
CA LYS A 73 -17.96 0.63 -17.96
C LYS A 73 -18.26 -0.74 -17.36
N LYS A 74 -18.74 -1.68 -18.19
CA LYS A 74 -18.94 -3.08 -17.75
C LYS A 74 -17.70 -3.67 -17.06
N SER A 75 -16.49 -3.34 -17.55
CA SER A 75 -15.23 -3.92 -17.07
C SER A 75 -14.72 -3.36 -15.74
N ASN A 76 -15.23 -2.21 -15.28
CA ASN A 76 -14.78 -1.56 -14.05
C ASN A 76 -15.91 -1.26 -13.06
N VAL A 77 -17.18 -1.49 -13.42
CA VAL A 77 -18.32 -1.15 -12.57
C VAL A 77 -18.27 -1.89 -11.22
N CYS A 78 -17.83 -3.15 -11.19
CA CYS A 78 -17.75 -3.89 -9.93
C CYS A 78 -16.72 -3.28 -8.99
N SER A 79 -15.50 -3.02 -9.48
CA SER A 79 -14.43 -2.41 -8.69
C SER A 79 -14.77 -0.98 -8.27
N LEU A 80 -15.44 -0.19 -9.12
CA LEU A 80 -15.82 1.18 -8.82
C LEU A 80 -16.89 1.24 -7.74
N LEU A 81 -17.90 0.37 -7.80
CA LEU A 81 -18.95 0.29 -6.78
C LEU A 81 -18.42 -0.25 -5.46
N GLU A 82 -17.51 -1.23 -5.49
CA GLU A 82 -16.76 -1.70 -4.32
C GLU A 82 -16.03 -0.55 -3.61
N GLN A 83 -15.29 0.25 -4.37
CA GLN A 83 -14.54 1.39 -3.84
C GLN A 83 -15.48 2.50 -3.33
N ALA A 84 -16.54 2.80 -4.08
CA ALA A 84 -17.47 3.88 -3.75
C ALA A 84 -18.31 3.55 -2.50
N GLU A 85 -18.74 2.31 -2.29
CA GLU A 85 -19.47 1.91 -1.09
C GLU A 85 -18.57 1.90 0.17
N ILE A 86 -17.33 1.42 0.05
CA ILE A 86 -16.34 1.48 1.15
C ILE A 86 -16.06 2.94 1.55
N SER A 87 -15.94 3.84 0.57
CA SER A 87 -15.81 5.28 0.82
C SER A 87 -17.07 5.86 1.50
N HIS A 88 -18.27 5.36 1.15
CA HIS A 88 -19.53 5.85 1.71
C HIS A 88 -19.85 5.33 3.10
N ILE A 89 -19.50 4.07 3.42
CA ILE A 89 -19.59 3.53 4.78
C ILE A 89 -18.67 4.34 5.71
N SER A 90 -17.49 4.70 5.21
CA SER A 90 -16.54 5.58 5.92
C SER A 90 -17.10 6.99 6.12
N ASN A 91 -17.76 7.57 5.10
CA ASN A 91 -18.38 8.90 5.20
C ASN A 91 -19.66 8.96 6.06
N ARG A 92 -20.33 7.83 6.31
CA ARG A 92 -21.57 7.80 7.11
C ARG A 92 -21.29 7.94 8.61
N ALA A 93 -20.05 7.73 9.05
CA ALA A 93 -19.60 7.99 10.41
C ALA A 93 -19.35 9.49 10.69
N ASP A 94 -19.24 10.33 9.66
CA ASP A 94 -18.72 11.71 9.77
C ASP A 94 -19.71 12.81 9.36
N VAL A 95 -21.03 12.62 9.55
CA VAL A 95 -21.99 13.71 9.31
C VAL A 95 -22.36 14.45 10.60
N LEU A 96 -21.45 15.29 11.08
CA LEU A 96 -21.74 16.53 11.82
C LEU A 96 -20.78 17.65 11.39
N GLN A 97 -21.26 18.45 10.43
CA GLN A 97 -20.89 19.83 10.04
C GLN A 97 -19.49 20.40 10.40
N ILE A 98 -18.82 20.99 9.40
CA ILE A 98 -18.62 22.46 9.31
C ILE A 98 -18.37 22.90 7.85
N VAL A 99 -19.10 23.94 7.48
CA VAL A 99 -19.03 24.76 6.26
C VAL A 99 -17.84 25.70 6.34
N ILE A 100 -16.93 25.75 5.35
CA ILE A 100 -16.26 26.99 4.91
C ILE A 100 -15.97 26.96 3.41
N SER A 101 -16.45 28.01 2.75
CA SER A 101 -16.29 28.40 1.35
C SER A 101 -14.85 28.78 0.99
N ASN A 102 -14.47 28.64 -0.29
CA ASN A 102 -13.95 29.78 -1.05
C ASN A 102 -13.85 29.50 -2.55
N SER A 103 -14.63 30.29 -3.29
CA SER A 103 -14.62 30.45 -4.73
C SER A 103 -13.57 31.50 -5.10
N GLN A 104 -12.74 31.25 -6.12
CA GLN A 104 -12.21 32.33 -6.96
C GLN A 104 -12.14 31.88 -8.42
N VAL A 105 -13.14 32.36 -9.16
CA VAL A 105 -13.13 32.50 -10.62
C VAL A 105 -12.26 33.72 -10.95
N ASN A 106 -11.47 33.65 -12.01
CA ASN A 106 -11.05 34.87 -12.70
C ASN A 106 -11.21 34.71 -14.22
N ILE A 107 -11.95 35.63 -14.82
CA ILE A 107 -12.34 35.70 -16.23
C ILE A 107 -11.89 37.07 -16.77
N CYS A 108 -11.50 37.05 -18.06
CA CYS A 108 -11.48 38.11 -19.07
C CYS A 108 -10.20 38.92 -19.36
N GLY A 109 -9.88 38.98 -20.66
CA GLY A 109 -9.28 40.15 -21.32
C GLY A 109 -8.58 39.90 -22.67
N GLU A 110 -9.29 39.98 -23.80
CA GLU A 110 -8.70 40.10 -25.15
C GLU A 110 -8.10 41.50 -25.40
N ASN A 111 -6.94 41.61 -26.09
CA ASN A 111 -6.74 42.43 -27.31
C ASN A 111 -5.28 42.49 -27.85
N LYS A 112 -5.16 42.19 -29.16
CA LYS A 112 -4.35 42.80 -30.26
C LYS A 112 -2.81 42.63 -30.40
N ARG A 113 -2.44 42.39 -31.68
CA ARG A 113 -1.15 42.08 -32.34
C ARG A 113 -0.16 43.25 -32.50
N SER A 114 1.15 42.94 -32.60
CA SER A 114 2.13 43.35 -33.66
C SER A 114 3.57 42.79 -33.41
N PRO A 115 4.51 42.71 -34.40
CA PRO A 115 5.41 41.54 -34.58
C PRO A 115 6.97 41.72 -34.51
N SER A 116 7.66 40.57 -34.31
CA SER A 116 9.05 40.13 -34.72
C SER A 116 10.31 40.59 -33.93
N PRO A 117 11.50 39.91 -33.95
CA PRO A 117 11.97 38.75 -34.77
C PRO A 117 12.76 37.65 -33.95
N PRO A 118 13.65 36.77 -34.50
CA PRO A 118 13.55 35.30 -34.40
C PRO A 118 14.51 34.59 -33.41
N GLU A 119 14.10 33.37 -33.03
CA GLU A 119 14.88 32.19 -32.62
C GLU A 119 16.18 32.35 -31.79
N THR A 120 16.08 31.94 -30.53
CA THR A 120 17.08 31.02 -29.95
C THR A 120 16.34 29.80 -29.42
N SER A 121 16.75 28.63 -29.89
CA SER A 121 16.22 27.31 -29.57
C SER A 121 15.96 27.14 -28.08
N GLN A 122 14.70 27.30 -27.68
CA GLN A 122 14.24 26.75 -26.42
C GLN A 122 14.25 25.24 -26.62
N THR A 123 15.15 24.56 -25.91
CA THR A 123 15.00 23.16 -25.56
C THR A 123 13.53 22.95 -25.20
N GLN A 124 12.82 22.17 -26.01
CA GLN A 124 11.47 21.75 -25.67
C GLN A 124 11.58 21.06 -24.32
N ASN A 125 11.06 21.69 -23.26
CA ASN A 125 10.86 21.02 -21.98
C ASN A 125 10.01 19.80 -22.27
N GLN A 126 10.62 18.63 -22.38
CA GLN A 126 9.89 17.37 -22.44
C GLN A 126 9.19 17.24 -21.10
N SER A 127 7.87 17.42 -21.10
CA SER A 127 7.05 17.22 -19.92
C SER A 127 7.15 15.75 -19.50
N THR A 128 7.48 15.48 -18.23
CA THR A 128 7.45 14.16 -17.63
C THR A 128 6.11 13.47 -17.90
N ILE A 129 6.15 12.21 -18.37
CA ILE A 129 4.95 11.41 -18.59
C ILE A 129 4.70 10.59 -17.32
N ILE A 130 3.54 10.81 -16.70
CA ILE A 130 3.19 10.23 -15.39
C ILE A 130 1.94 9.37 -15.51
N ASN A 131 1.99 8.14 -14.98
CA ASN A 131 0.84 7.28 -14.77
C ASN A 131 0.82 6.79 -13.31
N LEU A 132 -0.12 7.34 -12.53
CA LEU A 132 -0.36 6.97 -11.13
C LEU A 132 -1.76 6.37 -10.93
N THR A 133 -2.39 5.81 -11.97
CA THR A 133 -3.78 5.30 -11.89
C THR A 133 -3.95 4.18 -10.87
N GLU A 134 -2.90 3.40 -10.59
CA GLU A 134 -2.91 2.34 -9.58
C GLU A 134 -2.34 2.78 -8.23
N ALA A 135 -1.93 4.04 -8.09
CA ALA A 135 -1.46 4.54 -6.81
C ALA A 135 -2.63 4.72 -5.83
N PRO A 136 -2.46 4.39 -4.54
CA PRO A 136 -3.50 4.67 -3.55
C PRO A 136 -3.69 6.18 -3.37
N GLU A 137 -4.88 6.59 -2.93
CA GLU A 137 -5.14 7.99 -2.58
C GLU A 137 -4.34 8.41 -1.35
N LEU A 138 -3.68 9.56 -1.43
CA LEU A 138 -2.96 10.14 -0.30
C LEU A 138 -3.92 11.02 0.51
N THR A 139 -4.57 10.43 1.52
CA THR A 139 -5.52 11.16 2.39
C THR A 139 -4.82 11.95 3.49
N THR A 140 -3.75 11.40 4.08
CA THR A 140 -3.02 12.04 5.17
C THR A 140 -1.54 11.69 5.09
N PHE A 141 -0.67 12.68 5.36
CA PHE A 141 0.77 12.49 5.35
C PHE A 141 1.40 13.12 6.59
N TYR A 142 1.89 12.28 7.50
CA TYR A 142 2.57 12.70 8.71
C TYR A 142 4.07 12.92 8.44
N ASN A 143 4.69 13.80 9.22
CA ASN A 143 6.06 14.28 9.01
C ASN A 143 7.07 13.12 8.89
N ARG A 144 7.62 12.92 7.68
CA ARG A 144 8.62 11.90 7.32
C ARG A 144 9.82 12.55 6.61
N THR A 145 10.17 13.76 7.03
CA THR A 145 11.14 14.60 6.32
C THR A 145 12.53 13.97 6.22
N SER A 146 12.98 13.24 7.25
CA SER A 146 14.25 12.51 7.24
C SER A 146 14.29 11.41 6.20
N GLU A 147 13.25 10.59 6.12
CA GLU A 147 13.14 9.48 5.18
C GLU A 147 12.98 9.99 3.75
N LEU A 148 12.18 11.04 3.53
CA LEU A 148 12.07 11.71 2.22
C LEU A 148 13.41 12.27 1.76
N SER A 149 14.14 12.96 2.65
CA SER A 149 15.46 13.50 2.32
C SER A 149 16.46 12.40 1.97
N THR A 150 16.43 11.29 2.71
CA THR A 150 17.25 10.11 2.43
C THR A 150 16.94 9.51 1.06
N LEU A 151 15.65 9.33 0.73
CA LEU A 151 15.22 8.81 -0.57
C LEU A 151 15.62 9.73 -1.72
N LYS A 152 15.46 11.05 -1.56
CA LYS A 152 15.91 12.04 -2.56
C LYS A 152 17.41 11.94 -2.80
N GLN A 153 18.22 11.90 -1.75
CA GLN A 153 19.67 11.73 -1.87
C GLN A 153 20.02 10.44 -2.62
N TRP A 154 19.43 9.30 -2.23
CA TRP A 154 19.69 8.02 -2.88
C TRP A 154 19.36 8.00 -4.37
N ILE A 155 18.30 8.70 -4.78
CA ILE A 155 17.81 8.69 -6.16
C ILE A 155 18.51 9.73 -7.04
N LEU A 156 18.62 10.96 -6.52
CA LEU A 156 19.09 12.11 -7.30
C LEU A 156 20.62 12.21 -7.31
N GLU A 157 21.27 11.90 -6.19
CA GLU A 157 22.72 12.06 -6.02
C GLU A 157 23.47 10.73 -6.14
N ASP A 158 23.06 9.71 -5.36
CA ASP A 158 23.76 8.41 -5.36
C ASP A 158 23.44 7.56 -6.61
N HIS A 159 22.44 7.97 -7.40
CA HIS A 159 21.93 7.26 -8.58
C HIS A 159 21.61 5.78 -8.31
N THR A 160 20.93 5.53 -7.20
CA THR A 160 20.46 4.21 -6.81
C THR A 160 19.46 3.68 -7.84
N ARG A 161 19.65 2.44 -8.28
CA ARG A 161 18.85 1.80 -9.34
C ARG A 161 17.65 1.03 -8.80
N LEU A 162 17.79 0.46 -7.61
CA LEU A 162 16.75 -0.31 -6.95
C LEU A 162 16.68 0.08 -5.48
N ILE A 163 15.54 0.59 -5.05
CA ILE A 163 15.26 0.91 -3.66
C ILE A 163 14.18 -0.04 -3.18
N THR A 164 14.36 -0.65 -2.00
CA THR A 164 13.29 -1.39 -1.32
C THR A 164 12.84 -0.62 -0.10
N ILE A 165 11.59 -0.15 -0.11
CA ILE A 165 10.93 0.44 1.06
C ILE A 165 10.10 -0.68 1.69
N TYR A 166 10.46 -1.09 2.90
CA TYR A 166 9.75 -2.17 3.59
C TYR A 166 9.45 -1.86 5.05
N GLY A 167 8.50 -2.60 5.63
CA GLY A 167 8.01 -2.39 6.99
C GLY A 167 6.56 -2.85 7.13
N LEU A 168 6.04 -2.90 8.36
CA LEU A 168 4.67 -3.35 8.64
C LEU A 168 3.62 -2.62 7.78
N SER A 169 2.51 -3.30 7.53
CA SER A 169 1.37 -2.72 6.79
C SER A 169 0.79 -1.52 7.52
N GLY A 170 0.50 -0.43 6.83
CA GLY A 170 0.00 0.80 7.47
C GLY A 170 1.07 1.71 8.08
N MET A 171 2.36 1.44 7.86
CA MET A 171 3.46 2.35 8.26
C MET A 171 3.59 3.61 7.40
N GLY A 172 2.89 3.69 6.26
CA GLY A 172 2.94 4.84 5.34
C GLY A 172 3.95 4.69 4.19
N LYS A 173 4.27 3.46 3.76
CA LYS A 173 5.24 3.20 2.66
C LYS A 173 4.77 3.77 1.32
N SER A 174 3.51 3.52 0.94
CA SER A 174 2.94 4.07 -0.28
C SER A 174 2.80 5.60 -0.19
N ALA A 175 2.44 6.11 0.99
CA ALA A 175 2.33 7.54 1.26
C ALA A 175 3.65 8.30 1.06
N ILE A 176 4.77 7.75 1.57
CA ILE A 176 6.09 8.37 1.36
C ILE A 176 6.56 8.29 -0.08
N ALA A 177 6.24 7.21 -0.81
CA ALA A 177 6.56 7.12 -2.23
C ALA A 177 5.77 8.15 -3.06
N LEU A 178 4.49 8.39 -2.74
CA LEU A 178 3.68 9.42 -3.39
C LEU A 178 4.24 10.82 -3.14
N LYS A 179 4.56 11.17 -1.89
CA LYS A 179 5.20 12.47 -1.60
C LYS A 179 6.56 12.62 -2.26
N LEU A 180 7.34 11.56 -2.33
CA LEU A 180 8.60 11.57 -3.05
C LEU A 180 8.40 11.91 -4.54
N ILE A 181 7.42 11.28 -5.21
CA ILE A 181 7.09 11.56 -6.62
C ILE A 181 6.68 13.03 -6.81
N GLU A 182 5.84 13.57 -5.92
CA GLU A 182 5.47 14.99 -5.97
C GLU A 182 6.71 15.92 -5.94
N GLU A 183 7.73 15.56 -5.16
CA GLU A 183 8.94 16.37 -4.99
C GLU A 183 10.00 16.19 -6.09
N ILE A 184 10.06 15.04 -6.76
CA ILE A 184 11.13 14.72 -7.72
C ILE A 184 10.64 14.48 -9.15
N ASN A 185 9.35 14.69 -9.45
CA ASN A 185 8.80 14.27 -10.74
C ASN A 185 9.52 14.89 -11.95
N THR A 186 9.99 16.13 -11.85
CA THR A 186 10.68 16.85 -12.93
C THR A 186 12.03 16.25 -13.31
N GLU A 187 12.57 15.34 -12.49
CA GLU A 187 13.87 14.70 -12.69
C GLU A 187 13.80 13.43 -13.53
N PHE A 188 12.61 13.06 -14.02
CA PHE A 188 12.37 11.82 -14.77
C PHE A 188 11.63 12.10 -16.09
N ASP A 189 11.92 11.28 -17.10
CA ASP A 189 11.19 11.25 -18.36
C ASP A 189 9.84 10.56 -18.19
N TYR A 190 9.84 9.48 -17.39
CA TYR A 190 8.68 8.62 -17.16
C TYR A 190 8.52 8.26 -15.70
N ILE A 191 7.29 8.32 -15.19
CA ILE A 191 6.94 7.85 -13.86
C ILE A 191 5.71 6.94 -13.96
N ILE A 192 5.81 5.73 -13.45
CA ILE A 192 4.70 4.79 -13.42
C ILE A 192 4.59 4.08 -12.09
N TRP A 193 3.36 4.00 -11.58
CA TRP A 193 2.97 3.20 -10.43
C TRP A 193 2.23 1.93 -10.89
N LYS A 194 2.63 0.78 -10.36
CA LYS A 194 2.00 -0.51 -10.58
C LYS A 194 1.83 -1.24 -9.26
N SER A 195 0.62 -1.72 -8.96
CA SER A 195 0.41 -2.65 -7.83
C SER A 195 0.53 -4.09 -8.30
N LEU A 196 1.11 -4.95 -7.45
CA LEU A 196 1.21 -6.39 -7.69
C LEU A 196 0.12 -7.20 -6.97
N ASN A 197 -0.90 -6.54 -6.40
CA ASN A 197 -1.97 -7.18 -5.64
C ASN A 197 -2.83 -8.18 -6.44
N ASN A 198 -3.00 -7.94 -7.74
CA ASN A 198 -3.70 -8.84 -8.66
C ASN A 198 -2.80 -9.94 -9.24
N LEU A 199 -1.59 -10.11 -8.69
CA LEU A 199 -0.61 -11.13 -9.08
C LEU A 199 -0.30 -11.18 -10.60
N PRO A 200 0.02 -10.04 -11.25
CA PRO A 200 0.36 -10.06 -12.66
C PRO A 200 1.62 -10.91 -12.90
N THR A 201 1.63 -11.69 -13.98
CA THR A 201 2.87 -12.35 -14.42
C THR A 201 3.92 -11.30 -14.79
N LEU A 202 5.22 -11.63 -14.66
CA LEU A 202 6.27 -10.69 -15.06
C LEU A 202 6.14 -10.28 -16.52
N SER A 203 5.73 -11.21 -17.41
CA SER A 203 5.52 -10.92 -18.83
C SER A 203 4.42 -9.86 -19.05
N THR A 204 3.32 -9.94 -18.29
CA THR A 204 2.26 -8.94 -18.32
C THR A 204 2.78 -7.58 -17.88
N LEU A 205 3.43 -7.51 -16.72
CA LEU A 205 4.02 -6.27 -16.21
C LEU A 205 5.03 -5.67 -17.21
N GLN A 206 5.92 -6.49 -17.77
CA GLN A 206 6.90 -6.02 -18.75
C GLN A 206 6.25 -5.49 -20.03
N THR A 207 5.15 -6.09 -20.47
CA THR A 207 4.39 -5.62 -21.64
C THR A 207 3.79 -4.25 -21.35
N GLU A 208 3.12 -4.09 -20.20
CA GLU A 208 2.51 -2.82 -19.81
C GLU A 208 3.56 -1.70 -19.65
N LEU A 209 4.70 -1.99 -19.02
CA LEU A 209 5.81 -1.03 -18.92
C LEU A 209 6.33 -0.63 -20.31
N LYS A 210 6.50 -1.60 -21.22
CA LYS A 210 6.93 -1.30 -22.60
C LYS A 210 5.90 -0.44 -23.33
N ASP A 211 4.62 -0.76 -23.21
CA ASP A 211 3.54 -0.03 -23.86
C ASP A 211 3.47 1.41 -23.34
N PHE A 212 3.75 1.62 -22.05
CA PHE A 212 3.84 2.95 -21.46
C PHE A 212 5.06 3.76 -21.93
N PHE A 213 6.25 3.14 -22.08
CA PHE A 213 7.46 3.85 -22.52
C PHE A 213 7.57 4.03 -24.04
N SER A 214 6.84 3.24 -24.83
CA SER A 214 6.90 3.24 -26.30
C SER A 214 6.39 4.47 -27.04
N PRO A 215 5.40 5.27 -26.57
CA PRO A 215 4.77 6.32 -27.38
C PRO A 215 5.71 7.41 -27.89
N SER A 216 6.91 7.54 -27.31
CA SER A 216 7.94 8.48 -27.74
C SER A 216 8.88 7.93 -28.83
N GLN A 217 8.72 6.67 -29.26
CA GLN A 217 9.67 5.98 -30.13
C GLN A 217 9.04 5.46 -31.44
N PRO A 218 9.69 5.67 -32.60
CA PRO A 218 9.23 5.12 -33.88
C PRO A 218 9.28 3.59 -33.94
N THR A 219 10.23 2.99 -33.22
CA THR A 219 10.40 1.54 -33.11
C THR A 219 10.54 1.15 -31.63
N PRO A 220 9.67 0.29 -31.10
CA PRO A 220 9.76 -0.18 -29.72
C PRO A 220 11.09 -0.89 -29.44
N LEU A 221 11.65 -0.70 -28.24
CA LEU A 221 12.84 -1.43 -27.80
C LEU A 221 12.49 -2.86 -27.39
N SER A 222 13.49 -3.74 -27.41
CA SER A 222 13.30 -5.18 -27.15
C SER A 222 12.82 -5.47 -25.74
N THR A 223 13.46 -4.88 -24.73
CA THR A 223 13.21 -5.18 -23.31
C THR A 223 12.95 -3.91 -22.51
N VAL A 224 12.29 -4.04 -21.35
CA VAL A 224 12.10 -2.92 -20.41
C VAL A 224 13.44 -2.32 -19.97
N ILE A 225 14.48 -3.14 -19.82
CA ILE A 225 15.82 -2.68 -19.44
C ILE A 225 16.42 -1.76 -20.50
N ASP A 226 16.16 -2.02 -21.80
CA ASP A 226 16.62 -1.13 -22.87
C ASP A 226 15.99 0.27 -22.75
N TYR A 227 14.73 0.34 -22.32
CA TYR A 227 14.08 1.63 -22.00
C TYR A 227 14.74 2.29 -20.80
N PHE A 228 15.03 1.55 -19.73
CA PHE A 228 15.73 2.11 -18.56
C PHE A 228 17.13 2.65 -18.89
N CYS A 229 17.83 2.03 -19.84
CA CYS A 229 19.13 2.51 -20.31
C CYS A 229 19.02 3.80 -21.14
N LYS A 230 17.91 3.97 -21.88
CA LYS A 230 17.70 5.09 -22.81
C LYS A 230 17.05 6.30 -22.16
N PHE A 231 16.12 6.07 -21.24
CA PHE A 231 15.32 7.08 -20.56
C PHE A 231 15.51 6.98 -19.05
N ARG A 232 15.37 8.11 -18.37
CA ARG A 232 15.34 8.16 -16.92
C ARG A 232 13.91 7.89 -16.44
N CYS A 233 13.66 6.64 -16.07
CA CYS A 233 12.35 6.18 -15.58
C CYS A 233 12.34 6.01 -14.06
N LEU A 234 11.23 6.37 -13.43
CA LEU A 234 10.89 6.00 -12.06
C LEU A 234 9.73 4.99 -12.10
N VAL A 235 9.96 3.78 -11.61
CA VAL A 235 8.92 2.75 -11.53
C VAL A 235 8.67 2.40 -10.08
N ILE A 236 7.42 2.49 -9.63
CA ILE A 236 6.99 2.07 -8.30
C ILE A 236 6.23 0.76 -8.47
N LEU A 237 6.73 -0.29 -7.82
CA LEU A 237 6.05 -1.57 -7.70
C LEU A 237 5.55 -1.68 -6.25
N ASP A 238 4.25 -1.51 -6.05
CA ASP A 238 3.61 -1.68 -4.75
C ASP A 238 3.12 -3.12 -4.56
N ASP A 239 2.90 -3.50 -3.30
CA ASP A 239 2.43 -4.81 -2.88
C ASP A 239 3.33 -5.98 -3.31
N VAL A 240 4.65 -5.78 -3.32
CA VAL A 240 5.61 -6.83 -3.73
C VAL A 240 5.54 -8.07 -2.82
N GLN A 241 4.94 -7.98 -1.64
CA GLN A 241 4.71 -9.17 -0.80
C GLN A 241 3.72 -10.17 -1.43
N ASP A 242 2.86 -9.73 -2.35
CA ASP A 242 1.78 -10.56 -2.87
C ASP A 242 2.32 -11.62 -3.85
N ILE A 243 3.45 -11.35 -4.51
CA ILE A 243 4.16 -12.37 -5.32
C ILE A 243 4.96 -13.39 -4.48
N PHE A 244 4.90 -13.31 -3.14
CA PHE A 244 5.49 -14.28 -2.22
C PHE A 244 4.46 -15.27 -1.67
N LYS A 245 4.94 -16.47 -1.33
CA LYS A 245 4.16 -17.54 -0.73
C LYS A 245 3.76 -17.23 0.69
N THR A 246 2.47 -17.35 0.96
CA THR A 246 1.89 -17.49 2.31
C THR A 246 2.31 -18.83 2.92
N GLY A 247 2.58 -18.89 4.23
CA GLY A 247 2.90 -20.13 4.94
C GLY A 247 4.35 -20.58 4.78
N GLU A 248 5.20 -19.75 4.19
CA GLU A 248 6.60 -20.03 3.90
C GLU A 248 7.51 -18.97 4.51
N LEU A 249 8.79 -19.29 4.68
CA LEU A 249 9.78 -18.30 5.14
C LEU A 249 9.83 -17.10 4.17
N ALA A 250 9.92 -15.89 4.71
CA ALA A 250 9.82 -14.61 4.02
C ALA A 250 10.63 -14.51 2.73
N GLY A 251 10.02 -13.91 1.70
CA GLY A 251 10.59 -13.69 0.38
C GLY A 251 10.76 -14.95 -0.49
N GLN A 252 10.04 -16.04 -0.19
CA GLN A 252 9.88 -17.15 -1.15
C GLN A 252 8.81 -16.80 -2.17
N TYR A 253 9.17 -16.75 -3.44
CA TYR A 253 8.21 -16.44 -4.51
C TYR A 253 7.21 -17.57 -4.73
N LEU A 254 6.00 -17.19 -5.16
CA LEU A 254 5.08 -18.06 -5.87
C LEU A 254 5.77 -18.69 -7.09
N THR A 255 5.32 -19.86 -7.53
CA THR A 255 6.05 -20.64 -8.55
C THR A 255 6.10 -19.88 -9.88
N GLU A 256 4.97 -19.27 -10.22
CA GLU A 256 4.68 -18.42 -11.38
C GLU A 256 5.33 -17.05 -11.32
N SER A 257 5.83 -16.62 -10.15
CA SER A 257 6.45 -15.30 -9.93
C SER A 257 7.95 -15.37 -9.64
N LYS A 258 8.59 -16.54 -9.79
CA LYS A 258 10.04 -16.71 -9.53
C LYS A 258 10.93 -15.85 -10.43
N ASP A 259 10.44 -15.51 -11.61
CA ASP A 259 11.14 -14.69 -12.60
C ASP A 259 11.31 -13.24 -12.14
N TYR A 260 10.43 -12.70 -11.30
CA TYR A 260 10.59 -11.38 -10.66
C TYR A 260 11.93 -11.24 -9.93
N GLY A 261 12.35 -12.25 -9.16
CA GLY A 261 13.64 -12.23 -8.47
C GLY A 261 14.83 -12.14 -9.44
N THR A 262 14.70 -12.73 -10.63
CA THR A 262 15.72 -12.61 -11.70
C THR A 262 15.69 -11.22 -12.32
N PHE A 263 14.50 -10.67 -12.54
CA PHE A 263 14.31 -9.32 -13.07
C PHE A 263 14.88 -8.24 -12.13
N PHE A 264 14.63 -8.34 -10.82
CA PHE A 264 15.21 -7.41 -9.84
C PHE A 264 16.74 -7.44 -9.83
N LYS A 265 17.35 -8.62 -9.94
CA LYS A 265 18.81 -8.75 -10.11
C LYS A 265 19.29 -8.09 -11.40
N GLN A 266 18.55 -8.26 -12.49
CA GLN A 266 18.89 -7.67 -13.78
C GLN A 266 18.87 -6.14 -13.73
N ILE A 267 17.84 -5.54 -13.11
CA ILE A 267 17.74 -4.11 -12.84
C ILE A 267 18.97 -3.64 -12.04
N ALA A 268 19.25 -4.28 -10.90
CA ALA A 268 20.35 -3.86 -10.03
C ALA A 268 21.74 -3.94 -10.69
N ARG A 269 21.93 -4.88 -11.63
CA ARG A 269 23.24 -5.15 -12.25
C ARG A 269 23.46 -4.41 -13.56
N THR A 270 22.41 -4.07 -14.29
CA THR A 270 22.53 -3.36 -15.57
C THR A 270 22.84 -1.88 -15.33
N SER A 271 23.69 -1.28 -16.17
CA SER A 271 24.01 0.14 -16.06
C SER A 271 22.91 0.99 -16.70
N HIS A 272 22.20 1.76 -15.88
CA HIS A 272 21.17 2.71 -16.30
C HIS A 272 21.02 3.84 -15.28
N HIS A 273 20.26 4.88 -15.64
CA HIS A 273 19.98 6.05 -14.79
C HIS A 273 18.55 6.05 -14.22
N SER A 274 17.74 5.03 -14.54
CA SER A 274 16.42 4.81 -13.95
C SER A 274 16.49 4.29 -12.52
N CYS A 275 15.42 4.52 -11.76
CA CYS A 275 15.24 4.02 -10.41
C CYS A 275 13.93 3.23 -10.30
N ILE A 276 14.00 2.06 -9.67
CA ILE A 276 12.83 1.23 -9.37
C ILE A 276 12.67 1.20 -7.86
N ILE A 277 11.47 1.50 -7.37
CA ILE A 277 11.12 1.43 -5.95
C ILE A 277 10.21 0.22 -5.75
N LEU A 278 10.65 -0.72 -4.92
CA LEU A 278 9.85 -1.84 -4.44
C LEU A 278 9.24 -1.46 -3.10
N ILE A 279 7.92 -1.47 -2.99
CA ILE A 279 7.21 -1.31 -1.74
C ILE A 279 6.70 -2.68 -1.31
N SER A 280 7.06 -3.09 -0.09
CA SER A 280 6.65 -4.39 0.42
C SER A 280 6.53 -4.39 1.93
N TRP A 281 5.78 -5.33 2.47
CA TRP A 281 5.94 -5.69 3.88
C TRP A 281 7.09 -6.70 4.10
N GLU A 282 7.43 -7.53 3.12
CA GLU A 282 8.50 -8.51 3.23
C GLU A 282 9.70 -8.12 2.35
N LYS A 283 10.91 -8.13 2.90
CA LYS A 283 12.10 -7.86 2.08
C LYS A 283 12.38 -9.02 1.11
N PRO A 284 12.46 -8.80 -0.24
CA PRO A 284 12.83 -9.85 -1.18
C PRO A 284 14.22 -10.43 -0.86
N ARG A 285 14.40 -11.73 -1.04
CA ARG A 285 15.62 -12.44 -0.60
C ARG A 285 16.87 -11.97 -1.33
N GLU A 286 16.71 -11.61 -2.59
CA GLU A 286 17.78 -11.17 -3.48
C GLU A 286 18.45 -9.89 -2.99
N ILE A 287 17.70 -9.02 -2.30
CA ILE A 287 18.20 -7.73 -1.83
C ILE A 287 19.39 -7.92 -0.90
N ALA A 288 19.37 -8.93 -0.02
CA ALA A 288 20.49 -9.20 0.88
C ALA A 288 21.78 -9.56 0.13
N THR A 289 21.67 -10.35 -0.95
CA THR A 289 22.81 -10.70 -1.81
C THR A 289 23.31 -9.49 -2.59
N LEU A 290 22.39 -8.67 -3.13
CA LEU A 290 22.73 -7.48 -3.90
C LEU A 290 23.39 -6.38 -3.04
N GLU A 291 22.98 -6.25 -1.77
CA GLU A 291 23.61 -5.36 -0.79
C GLU A 291 25.04 -5.78 -0.51
N ALA A 292 25.27 -7.09 -0.32
CA ALA A 292 26.61 -7.64 -0.08
C ALA A 292 27.54 -7.49 -1.30
N GLU A 293 27.00 -7.39 -2.51
CA GLU A 293 27.74 -7.11 -3.75
C GLU A 293 28.14 -5.63 -3.92
N ASN A 294 27.79 -4.73 -2.97
CA ASN A 294 27.96 -3.27 -3.09
C ASN A 294 27.35 -2.70 -4.39
N ARG A 295 26.20 -3.22 -4.81
CA ARG A 295 25.44 -2.69 -5.95
C ARG A 295 24.81 -1.34 -5.59
N PRO A 296 24.45 -0.50 -6.60
CA PRO A 296 23.71 0.74 -6.37
C PRO A 296 22.25 0.43 -6.03
N ILE A 297 22.05 -0.23 -4.89
CA ILE A 297 20.76 -0.55 -4.32
C ILE A 297 20.72 -0.09 -2.87
N LYS A 298 19.54 0.26 -2.38
CA LYS A 298 19.34 0.69 -0.99
C LYS A 298 18.07 0.08 -0.42
N THR A 299 18.03 -0.07 0.89
CA THR A 299 16.83 -0.51 1.59
C THR A 299 16.49 0.50 2.67
N LEU A 300 15.24 0.96 2.68
CA LEU A 300 14.66 1.76 3.75
C LEU A 300 13.70 0.87 4.56
N HIS A 301 14.06 0.55 5.80
CA HIS A 301 13.11 -0.02 6.76
C HIS A 301 12.29 1.11 7.37
N LEU A 302 11.05 1.28 6.92
CA LEU A 302 10.15 2.32 7.41
C LEU A 302 9.56 1.91 8.75
N LYS A 303 10.09 2.51 9.83
CA LYS A 303 9.62 2.34 11.21
C LYS A 303 8.44 3.25 11.51
N GLY A 304 7.89 3.20 12.72
CA GLY A 304 6.86 4.17 13.17
C GLY A 304 7.37 5.61 13.19
N LEU A 305 6.43 6.55 13.34
CA LEU A 305 6.67 8.00 13.23
C LEU A 305 7.47 8.61 14.40
N GLY A 306 7.66 7.89 15.51
CA GLY A 306 8.26 8.47 16.72
C GLY A 306 7.43 9.63 17.27
N GLU A 307 8.07 10.70 17.75
CA GLU A 307 7.40 11.88 18.32
C GLU A 307 6.47 12.60 17.33
N GLU A 308 6.74 12.50 16.03
CA GLU A 308 5.88 13.08 14.98
C GLU A 308 4.48 12.45 14.95
N ALA A 309 4.30 11.28 15.58
CA ALA A 309 2.99 10.66 15.75
C ALA A 309 2.04 11.45 16.67
N THR A 310 2.53 12.45 17.41
CA THR A 310 1.69 13.35 18.22
C THR A 310 0.65 14.09 17.39
N GLU A 311 0.91 14.34 16.10
CA GLU A 311 -0.07 14.97 15.22
C GLU A 311 -1.33 14.11 15.04
N ILE A 312 -1.18 12.77 14.96
CA ILE A 312 -2.32 11.84 14.89
C ILE A 312 -3.24 12.02 16.09
N LEU A 313 -2.65 12.10 17.29
CA LEU A 313 -3.39 12.21 18.54
C LEU A 313 -4.06 13.58 18.66
N ARG A 314 -3.40 14.63 18.17
CA ARG A 314 -3.94 15.99 18.12
C ARG A 314 -5.12 16.11 17.15
N GLU A 315 -4.98 15.61 15.92
CA GLU A 315 -6.05 15.61 14.91
C GLU A 315 -7.30 14.86 15.40
N LYS A 316 -7.10 13.77 16.15
CA LYS A 316 -8.18 13.00 16.78
C LYS A 316 -8.80 13.68 18.02
N GLY A 317 -8.26 14.81 18.47
CA GLY A 317 -8.79 15.56 19.61
C GLY A 317 -8.54 14.89 20.97
N LEU A 318 -7.46 14.11 21.11
CA LEU A 318 -7.09 13.55 22.41
C LEU A 318 -6.57 14.64 23.36
N THR A 319 -6.59 14.33 24.65
CA THR A 319 -6.10 15.16 25.75
C THR A 319 -4.96 14.46 26.48
N ASP A 320 -4.46 15.06 27.57
CA ASP A 320 -3.32 14.54 28.34
C ASP A 320 -2.02 14.40 27.53
N GLU A 321 -1.61 15.49 26.86
CA GLU A 321 -0.41 15.52 26.00
C GLU A 321 0.86 14.95 26.68
N GLN A 322 0.99 15.13 27.99
CA GLN A 322 2.07 14.57 28.79
C GLN A 322 2.15 13.03 28.78
N GLN A 323 1.09 12.33 28.34
CA GLN A 323 1.00 10.88 28.22
C GLN A 323 1.13 10.39 26.77
N TRP A 324 1.18 11.28 25.79
CA TRP A 324 1.16 10.91 24.38
C TRP A 324 2.37 10.10 23.97
N LEU A 325 3.57 10.44 24.47
CA LEU A 325 4.78 9.68 24.17
C LEU A 325 4.71 8.24 24.69
N ASP A 326 4.07 8.01 25.83
CA ASP A 326 3.87 6.66 26.37
C ASP A 326 2.92 5.86 25.46
N LEU A 327 1.81 6.46 25.01
CA LEU A 327 0.90 5.84 24.06
C LEU A 327 1.60 5.52 22.72
N ILE A 328 2.34 6.50 22.18
CA ILE A 328 3.12 6.36 20.95
C ILE A 328 4.12 5.21 21.09
N THR A 329 4.82 5.13 22.22
CA THR A 329 5.80 4.07 22.48
C THR A 329 5.15 2.70 22.53
N ARG A 330 4.00 2.54 23.21
CA ARG A 330 3.26 1.25 23.30
C ARG A 330 2.86 0.70 21.94
N TYR A 331 2.42 1.57 21.03
CA TYR A 331 2.05 1.20 19.66
C TYR A 331 3.17 1.50 18.63
N GLN A 332 4.40 1.70 19.10
CA GLN A 332 5.62 1.93 18.32
C GLN A 332 5.52 3.04 17.26
N GLY A 333 4.72 4.08 17.48
CA GLY A 333 4.51 5.15 16.50
C GLY A 333 3.82 4.69 15.22
N HIS A 334 3.15 3.54 15.23
CA HIS A 334 2.52 2.97 14.05
C HIS A 334 1.28 3.79 13.65
N PRO A 335 1.23 4.42 12.45
CA PRO A 335 0.19 5.39 12.10
C PRO A 335 -1.24 4.82 12.13
N VAL A 336 -1.47 3.66 11.50
CA VAL A 336 -2.79 3.02 11.49
C VAL A 336 -3.21 2.56 12.89
N TRP A 337 -2.32 1.95 13.66
CA TRP A 337 -2.65 1.49 15.01
C TRP A 337 -3.00 2.67 15.93
N LEU A 338 -2.21 3.74 15.88
CA LEU A 338 -2.48 4.94 16.66
C LEU A 338 -3.80 5.61 16.26
N ASN A 339 -4.16 5.61 14.98
CA ASN A 339 -5.46 6.13 14.55
C ASN A 339 -6.63 5.32 15.13
N LEU A 340 -6.54 3.98 15.11
CA LEU A 340 -7.55 3.10 15.67
C LEU A 340 -7.67 3.27 17.19
N ILE A 341 -6.54 3.25 17.89
CA ILE A 341 -6.50 3.41 19.35
C ILE A 341 -6.94 4.81 19.78
N ALA A 342 -6.54 5.86 19.07
CA ALA A 342 -7.02 7.21 19.34
C ALA A 342 -8.55 7.29 19.20
N SER A 343 -9.13 6.61 18.22
CA SER A 343 -10.58 6.55 18.05
C SER A 343 -11.25 5.82 19.23
N THR A 344 -10.68 4.71 19.70
CA THR A 344 -11.13 4.01 20.91
C THR A 344 -11.02 4.88 22.17
N ILE A 345 -9.93 5.64 22.35
CA ILE A 345 -9.74 6.54 23.49
C ILE A 345 -10.78 7.66 23.46
N LEU A 346 -11.05 8.22 22.29
CA LEU A 346 -12.07 9.24 22.11
C LEU A 346 -13.46 8.70 22.49
N GLU A 347 -13.82 7.53 21.99
CA GLU A 347 -15.13 6.90 22.20
C GLU A 347 -15.36 6.48 23.67
N LEU A 348 -14.39 5.79 24.28
CA LEU A 348 -14.59 5.15 25.59
C LEU A 348 -14.17 6.03 26.76
N PHE A 349 -13.21 6.95 26.55
CA PHE A 349 -12.59 7.76 27.60
C PHE A 349 -12.71 9.27 27.34
N ASN A 350 -13.56 9.69 26.40
CA ASN A 350 -13.76 11.09 26.03
C ASN A 350 -12.43 11.82 25.72
N GLY A 351 -11.51 11.12 25.07
CA GLY A 351 -10.20 11.65 24.67
C GLY A 351 -9.14 11.67 25.78
N ARG A 352 -9.42 11.17 26.99
CA ARG A 352 -8.46 11.17 28.11
C ARG A 352 -7.49 10.01 28.03
N VAL A 353 -6.28 10.28 27.52
CA VAL A 353 -5.22 9.27 27.39
C VAL A 353 -4.79 8.74 28.76
N SER A 354 -4.81 9.56 29.81
CA SER A 354 -4.41 9.11 31.15
C SER A 354 -5.32 8.02 31.72
N GLN A 355 -6.61 8.01 31.35
CA GLN A 355 -7.56 6.98 31.80
C GLN A 355 -7.34 5.66 31.06
N PHE A 356 -7.05 5.74 29.76
CA PHE A 356 -6.74 4.56 28.95
C PHE A 356 -5.42 3.89 29.39
N LEU A 357 -4.43 4.68 29.82
CA LEU A 357 -3.12 4.20 30.25
C LEU A 357 -3.01 3.91 31.75
N GLU A 358 -4.12 3.77 32.48
CA GLU A 358 -4.12 3.54 33.94
C GLU A 358 -3.29 2.30 34.32
N ASP A 359 -3.39 1.21 33.55
CA ASP A 359 -2.42 0.11 33.59
C ASP A 359 -1.20 0.46 32.74
N LYS A 360 -0.03 0.53 33.39
CA LYS A 360 1.22 0.98 32.76
C LYS A 360 1.77 0.00 31.72
N ASN A 361 1.44 -1.29 31.84
CA ASN A 361 2.04 -2.34 31.02
C ASN A 361 1.06 -2.99 30.05
N ASP A 362 -0.24 -2.68 30.15
CA ASP A 362 -1.22 -3.27 29.24
C ASP A 362 -1.20 -2.60 27.85
N ILE A 363 -1.30 -3.43 26.83
CA ILE A 363 -1.48 -3.01 25.43
C ILE A 363 -2.84 -3.53 25.00
N PHE A 364 -3.81 -2.61 24.88
CA PHE A 364 -5.12 -2.96 24.38
C PHE A 364 -5.03 -3.27 22.88
N ILE A 365 -5.43 -4.48 22.48
CA ILE A 365 -5.44 -4.92 21.08
C ILE A 365 -6.71 -4.48 20.38
N GLY A 366 -7.89 -4.80 20.93
CA GLY A 366 -9.19 -4.45 20.33
C GLY A 366 -9.27 -4.69 18.82
N GLU A 367 -9.61 -3.64 18.08
CA GLU A 367 -9.75 -3.60 16.61
C GLU A 367 -8.44 -3.85 15.84
N LEU A 368 -7.30 -3.91 16.51
CA LEU A 368 -6.04 -4.32 15.86
C LEU A 368 -6.03 -5.82 15.54
N SER A 369 -6.86 -6.64 16.20
CA SER A 369 -6.81 -8.10 16.10
C SER A 369 -6.84 -8.62 14.65
N PRO A 370 -7.76 -8.20 13.77
CA PRO A 370 -7.80 -8.70 12.38
C PRO A 370 -6.57 -8.30 11.56
N ILE A 371 -6.00 -7.10 11.84
CA ILE A 371 -4.79 -6.61 11.18
C ILE A 371 -3.59 -7.47 11.59
N LEU A 372 -3.49 -7.83 12.86
CA LEU A 372 -2.42 -8.67 13.38
C LEU A 372 -2.59 -10.13 12.92
N GLU A 373 -3.81 -10.65 12.90
CA GLU A 373 -4.13 -12.02 12.47
C GLU A 373 -3.72 -12.27 11.01
N SER A 374 -4.16 -11.41 10.09
CA SER A 374 -3.79 -11.50 8.66
C SER A 374 -2.27 -11.46 8.43
N LYS A 375 -1.52 -10.87 9.37
CA LYS A 375 -0.07 -10.85 9.36
C LYS A 375 0.54 -12.19 9.82
N LEU A 376 -0.03 -12.81 10.84
CA LEU A 376 0.42 -14.10 11.35
C LEU A 376 0.07 -15.27 10.42
N GLU A 377 -1.01 -15.18 9.65
CA GLU A 377 -1.42 -16.20 8.67
C GLU A 377 -0.34 -16.48 7.61
N ARG A 378 0.43 -15.45 7.23
CA ARG A 378 1.51 -15.55 6.24
C ARG A 378 2.76 -16.27 6.75
N LEU A 379 2.91 -16.42 8.06
CA LEU A 379 4.06 -17.08 8.65
C LEU A 379 4.04 -18.58 8.37
N SER A 380 5.23 -19.13 8.13
CA SER A 380 5.48 -20.57 8.16
C SER A 380 5.27 -21.17 9.54
N ASP A 381 5.07 -22.49 9.61
CA ASP A 381 4.92 -23.20 10.89
C ASP A 381 6.13 -23.04 11.80
N LEU A 382 7.34 -22.99 11.22
CA LEU A 382 8.57 -22.74 11.97
C LEU A 382 8.59 -21.32 12.56
N GLU A 383 8.19 -20.30 11.78
CA GLU A 383 8.08 -18.93 12.29
C GLU A 383 7.02 -18.82 13.39
N LYS A 384 5.87 -19.48 13.24
CA LYS A 384 4.79 -19.52 14.25
C LYS A 384 5.27 -20.14 15.57
N GLN A 385 6.01 -21.25 15.50
CA GLN A 385 6.59 -21.89 16.69
C GLN A 385 7.61 -20.98 17.39
N VAL A 386 8.53 -20.38 16.62
CA VAL A 386 9.54 -19.48 17.19
C VAL A 386 8.85 -18.26 17.79
N ILE A 387 8.03 -17.51 17.03
CA ILE A 387 7.40 -16.27 17.48
C ILE A 387 6.46 -16.48 18.68
N SER A 388 5.74 -17.61 18.75
CA SER A 388 4.92 -17.97 19.92
C SER A 388 5.79 -18.12 21.16
N ARG A 389 6.94 -18.81 21.07
CA ARG A 389 7.87 -18.90 22.19
C ARG A 389 8.41 -17.53 22.61
N LEU A 390 8.73 -16.66 21.65
CA LEU A 390 9.23 -15.30 21.93
C LEU A 390 8.19 -14.49 22.72
N ALA A 391 6.94 -14.57 22.31
CA ALA A 391 5.85 -13.85 22.96
C ALA A 391 5.65 -14.29 24.42
N HIS A 392 5.70 -15.61 24.69
CA HIS A 392 5.50 -16.16 26.03
C HIS A 392 6.67 -15.93 27.00
N GLN A 393 7.90 -15.81 26.49
CA GLN A 393 9.08 -15.56 27.34
C GLN A 393 9.16 -14.10 27.81
N GLN A 394 8.41 -13.18 27.20
CA GLN A 394 8.38 -11.75 27.51
C GLN A 394 9.76 -11.07 27.63
N GLN A 395 10.78 -11.62 26.97
CA GLN A 395 12.17 -11.16 27.06
C GLN A 395 12.81 -11.04 25.68
N VAL A 396 13.79 -10.15 25.57
CA VAL A 396 14.71 -10.08 24.43
C VAL A 396 15.49 -11.38 24.29
N ILE A 397 15.69 -11.82 23.05
CA ILE A 397 16.26 -13.13 22.74
C ILE A 397 17.75 -12.99 22.52
N ASP A 398 18.52 -13.66 23.35
CA ASP A 398 19.87 -14.06 23.00
C ASP A 398 19.80 -15.40 22.26
N ILE A 399 20.06 -15.39 20.95
CA ILE A 399 20.08 -16.62 20.13
C ILE A 399 21.00 -17.67 20.77
N SER A 400 22.11 -17.24 21.38
CA SER A 400 23.08 -18.14 22.02
C SER A 400 22.46 -18.90 23.20
N GLN A 401 21.54 -18.27 23.94
CA GLN A 401 20.85 -18.88 25.08
C GLN A 401 19.75 -19.83 24.62
N GLN A 402 18.95 -19.47 23.60
CA GLN A 402 17.88 -20.34 23.11
C GLN A 402 18.38 -21.63 22.45
N LEU A 403 19.59 -21.63 21.88
CA LEU A 403 20.23 -22.85 21.39
C LEU A 403 20.55 -23.86 22.51
N ALA A 404 20.71 -23.40 23.75
CA ALA A 404 20.98 -24.27 24.89
C ALA A 404 19.74 -25.07 25.31
N ASP A 405 18.54 -24.53 25.07
CA ASP A 405 17.25 -25.16 25.41
C ASP A 405 16.83 -26.29 24.45
N ARG A 406 17.61 -26.57 23.39
CA ARG A 406 17.44 -27.69 22.41
C ARG A 406 16.08 -27.85 21.71
N HIS A 407 15.16 -26.89 21.82
CA HIS A 407 13.87 -26.97 21.13
C HIS A 407 13.95 -26.81 19.62
N PHE A 408 14.92 -26.05 19.13
CA PHE A 408 15.16 -25.84 17.70
C PHE A 408 16.58 -26.24 17.33
N SER A 409 16.78 -26.74 16.12
CA SER A 409 18.13 -26.81 15.58
C SER A 409 18.67 -25.40 15.38
N LYS A 410 20.01 -25.26 15.38
CA LYS A 410 20.65 -23.96 15.13
C LYS A 410 20.23 -23.36 13.79
N THR A 411 20.09 -24.20 12.78
CA THR A 411 19.69 -23.78 11.44
C THR A 411 18.26 -23.25 11.44
N ASP A 412 17.33 -23.97 12.05
CA ASP A 412 15.91 -23.60 12.05
C ASP A 412 15.68 -22.29 12.81
N LEU A 413 16.29 -22.14 14.00
CA LEU A 413 16.17 -20.90 14.77
C LEU A 413 16.71 -19.69 13.98
N LEU A 414 17.89 -19.83 13.36
CA LEU A 414 18.49 -18.75 12.57
C LEU A 414 17.64 -18.41 11.33
N GLN A 415 17.08 -19.40 10.64
CA GLN A 415 16.20 -19.19 9.50
C GLN A 415 14.90 -18.50 9.90
N ALA A 416 14.28 -18.94 10.99
CA ALA A 416 13.06 -18.34 11.53
C ALA A 416 13.29 -16.88 11.95
N ILE A 417 14.32 -16.60 12.75
CA ILE A 417 14.63 -15.24 13.18
C ILE A 417 14.97 -14.34 11.99
N GLN A 418 15.79 -14.81 11.03
CA GLN A 418 16.08 -14.04 9.82
C GLN A 418 14.81 -13.72 9.03
N SER A 419 13.90 -14.68 8.94
CA SER A 419 12.61 -14.53 8.26
C SER A 419 11.70 -13.52 8.97
N LEU A 420 11.56 -13.62 10.29
CA LEU A 420 10.79 -12.68 11.11
C LEU A 420 11.36 -11.24 11.05
N VAL A 421 12.68 -11.09 11.00
CA VAL A 421 13.35 -9.80 10.79
C VAL A 421 13.03 -9.22 9.41
N ARG A 422 13.00 -10.05 8.34
CA ARG A 422 12.59 -9.60 6.99
C ARG A 422 11.14 -9.18 6.89
N ARG A 423 10.30 -9.64 7.83
CA ARG A 423 8.89 -9.24 7.99
C ARG A 423 8.72 -8.06 8.94
N GLY A 424 9.78 -7.54 9.56
CA GLY A 424 9.70 -6.46 10.55
C GLY A 424 8.91 -6.82 11.82
N LEU A 425 8.72 -8.11 12.10
CA LEU A 425 8.07 -8.58 13.34
C LEU A 425 9.06 -8.66 14.50
N VAL A 426 10.32 -8.93 14.17
CA VAL A 426 11.42 -9.01 15.12
C VAL A 426 12.48 -7.97 14.73
N GLU A 427 12.96 -7.21 15.69
CA GLU A 427 14.06 -6.26 15.49
C GLU A 427 15.33 -6.75 16.17
N LYS A 428 16.48 -6.44 15.56
CA LYS A 428 17.78 -6.66 16.21
C LYS A 428 18.09 -5.48 17.12
N VAL A 429 18.34 -5.76 18.38
CA VAL A 429 18.79 -4.80 19.39
C VAL A 429 20.24 -5.13 19.73
N SER A 430 21.07 -4.10 19.90
CA SER A 430 22.47 -4.26 20.29
C SER A 430 22.64 -3.86 21.75
N GLU A 431 23.10 -4.80 22.59
CA GLU A 431 23.46 -4.53 23.98
C GLU A 431 24.93 -4.91 24.17
N GLY A 432 25.82 -3.93 24.07
CA GLY A 432 27.26 -4.17 24.02
C GLY A 432 27.67 -5.02 22.81
N GLU A 433 28.35 -6.15 23.06
CA GLU A 433 28.75 -7.12 22.02
C GLU A 433 27.67 -8.16 21.69
N ARG A 434 26.57 -8.20 22.46
CA ARG A 434 25.50 -9.19 22.26
C ARG A 434 24.50 -8.71 21.23
N SER A 435 24.14 -9.63 20.32
CA SER A 435 23.05 -9.44 19.37
C SER A 435 21.77 -10.01 19.97
N LEU A 436 20.89 -9.12 20.42
CA LEU A 436 19.59 -9.46 20.96
C LEU A 436 18.51 -9.25 19.90
N PHE A 437 17.40 -9.98 20.04
CA PHE A 437 16.26 -9.87 19.14
C PHE A 437 15.00 -9.62 19.95
N GLU A 438 14.23 -8.61 19.56
CA GLU A 438 13.03 -8.18 20.27
C GLU A 438 11.83 -8.33 19.36
N LEU A 439 10.77 -8.94 19.89
CA LEU A 439 9.48 -9.03 19.21
C LEU A 439 8.75 -7.69 19.35
N ASN A 440 8.05 -7.27 18.30
CA ASN A 440 7.15 -6.13 18.36
C ASN A 440 6.18 -6.24 19.56
N PRO A 441 6.11 -5.24 20.48
CA PRO A 441 5.31 -5.32 21.71
C PRO A 441 3.82 -5.58 21.49
N VAL A 442 3.24 -5.05 20.40
CA VAL A 442 1.82 -5.28 20.07
C VAL A 442 1.60 -6.74 19.68
N PHE A 443 2.52 -7.33 18.91
CA PHE A 443 2.48 -8.76 18.61
C PHE A 443 2.80 -9.61 19.84
N GLN A 444 3.72 -9.17 20.70
CA GLN A 444 4.07 -9.84 21.95
C GLN A 444 2.86 -9.97 22.88
N GLN A 445 2.00 -8.96 22.94
CA GLN A 445 0.74 -8.99 23.69
C GLN A 445 -0.34 -9.84 22.98
N TYR A 446 -0.41 -9.79 21.65
CA TYR A 446 -1.46 -10.48 20.89
C TYR A 446 -1.24 -11.99 20.78
N ILE A 447 -0.02 -12.44 20.52
CA ILE A 447 0.31 -13.83 20.16
C ILE A 447 -0.06 -14.87 21.23
N PRO A 448 0.13 -14.65 22.56
CA PRO A 448 -0.21 -15.64 23.56
C PRO A 448 -1.69 -16.05 23.55
N ASN A 449 -2.57 -15.16 23.07
CA ASN A 449 -4.01 -15.41 22.96
C ASN A 449 -4.42 -16.03 21.61
N SER A 450 -3.59 -15.92 20.56
CA SER A 450 -3.92 -16.36 19.20
C SER A 450 -3.15 -17.60 18.73
N ILE A 451 -1.91 -17.82 19.21
CA ILE A 451 -1.08 -18.98 18.89
C ILE A 451 -0.63 -19.65 20.20
N PRO A 452 -1.32 -20.71 20.65
CA PRO A 452 -0.92 -21.42 21.86
C PRO A 452 0.46 -22.03 21.71
N LEU A 453 1.23 -22.09 22.80
CA LEU A 453 2.51 -22.81 22.81
C LEU A 453 2.26 -24.25 22.38
N SER A 454 2.86 -24.64 21.25
CA SER A 454 2.91 -26.04 20.86
C SER A 454 3.76 -26.79 21.89
N ASN A 455 3.09 -27.56 22.76
CA ASN A 455 3.77 -28.53 23.62
C ASN A 455 4.42 -29.58 22.72
N SER A 456 5.71 -29.42 22.44
CA SER A 456 6.53 -30.47 21.85
C SER A 456 6.66 -31.56 22.91
N ASN A 457 5.94 -32.67 22.74
CA ASN A 457 6.23 -33.93 23.43
C ASN A 457 7.55 -34.52 22.92
#